data_AF-A0A397SDI6-F1
#
_entry.id   AF-A0A397SDI6-F1
#
_cell.length_a   1.000
_cell.length_b   1.000
_cell.length_c   1.000
_cell.angle_alpha   90.00
_cell.angle_beta   90.00
_cell.angle_gamma   90.00
#
_symmetry.space_group_name_H-M   'P 1'
#
loop_
_entity.id
_entity.type
_entity.pdbx_description
1 polymer ?
#
loop_
_entity_poly.entity_id
_entity_poly.type
_entity_poly.pdbx_seq_one_letter_code
_entity_poly.pdbx_strand_id
1 'polypeptide(L)'
;NYTCNDEDSFIKTAATKSRAKLLEYYNKTNDACIIVTILDPRLKMDYYNDETWNDDQRKEIHEKLIFFLFYNYNLQYINNLIYILIFIFKYLLFRFLKLYNTDYSSNSNLIPSRNLVNENSITSQVFKKRRVNEVDEFQVYLLSPTCDADVDPLQWWKMNQSQFPRLAKMAMDFLSIPSTSVPSEECFSISKNLITDTRNRLAGKTIRSCMCLKSWLLGPLSNLYE
;
A
#
# COMPACT_ATOMS: atom_id res chain seq x y z
N ASN A 1 -45.42 -32.10 17.01
CA ASN A 1 -45.19 -30.90 17.85
C ASN A 1 -43.71 -30.54 17.84
N TYR A 2 -43.22 -29.94 16.74
CA TYR A 2 -41.94 -29.24 16.73
C TYR A 2 -42.28 -27.75 16.82
N THR A 3 -41.99 -27.16 17.97
CA THR A 3 -42.38 -25.78 18.28
C THR A 3 -41.41 -24.81 17.65
N CYS A 4 -41.94 -23.72 17.09
CA CYS A 4 -41.28 -22.54 16.51
C CYS A 4 -40.08 -21.95 17.30
N ASN A 5 -39.83 -22.39 18.54
CA ASN A 5 -38.76 -21.90 19.41
C ASN A 5 -37.38 -22.52 19.13
N ASP A 6 -37.32 -23.70 18.52
CA ASP A 6 -36.03 -24.40 18.31
C ASP A 6 -35.25 -23.82 17.12
N GLU A 7 -35.93 -23.33 16.09
CA GLU A 7 -35.32 -22.65 14.95
C GLU A 7 -34.72 -21.29 15.35
N ASP A 8 -35.42 -20.51 16.19
CA ASP A 8 -34.93 -19.25 16.72
C ASP A 8 -33.71 -19.43 17.64
N SER A 9 -33.68 -20.51 18.44
CA SER A 9 -32.54 -20.87 19.28
C SER A 9 -31.31 -21.23 18.44
N PHE A 10 -31.52 -21.98 17.35
CA PHE A 10 -30.47 -22.34 16.41
C PHE A 10 -29.90 -21.11 15.69
N ILE A 11 -30.76 -20.23 15.17
CA ILE A 11 -30.36 -18.98 14.50
C ILE A 11 -29.59 -18.08 15.45
N LYS A 12 -30.06 -17.93 16.69
CA LYS A 12 -29.37 -17.13 17.72
C LYS A 12 -28.00 -17.71 18.09
N THR A 13 -27.90 -19.04 18.16
CA THR A 13 -26.63 -19.75 18.40
C THR A 13 -25.67 -19.61 17.20
N ALA A 14 -26.17 -19.65 15.97
CA ALA A 14 -25.38 -19.45 14.76
C ALA A 14 -24.89 -17.99 14.64
N ALA A 15 -25.75 -17.02 14.95
CA ALA A 15 -25.43 -15.60 14.93
C ALA A 15 -24.36 -15.24 15.97
N THR A 16 -24.48 -15.77 17.20
CA THR A 16 -23.49 -15.57 18.27
C THR A 16 -22.13 -16.17 17.93
N LYS A 17 -22.08 -17.38 17.38
CA LYS A 17 -20.83 -18.00 16.90
C LYS A 17 -20.21 -17.21 15.74
N SER A 18 -21.04 -16.74 14.80
CA SER A 18 -20.57 -15.92 13.66
C SER A 18 -20.01 -14.59 14.15
N ARG A 19 -20.68 -13.92 15.10
CA ARG A 19 -20.19 -12.68 15.73
C ARG A 19 -18.87 -12.89 16.46
N ALA A 20 -18.75 -13.98 17.24
CA ALA A 20 -17.50 -14.29 17.94
C ALA A 20 -16.33 -14.49 16.96
N LYS A 21 -16.58 -15.22 15.87
CA LYS A 21 -15.59 -15.44 14.81
C LYS A 21 -15.24 -14.13 14.09
N LEU A 22 -16.22 -13.29 13.79
CA LEU A 22 -15.98 -11.96 13.22
C LEU A 22 -15.07 -11.14 14.14
N LEU A 23 -15.39 -11.02 15.43
CA LEU A 23 -14.59 -10.25 16.40
C LEU A 23 -13.14 -10.75 16.52
N GLU A 24 -12.91 -12.07 16.42
CA GLU A 24 -11.57 -12.66 16.46
C GLU A 24 -10.67 -12.18 15.30
N TYR A 25 -11.24 -12.09 14.09
CA TYR A 25 -10.49 -11.73 12.89
C TYR A 25 -10.51 -10.23 12.59
N TYR A 26 -11.57 -9.51 12.96
CA TYR A 26 -11.74 -8.07 12.71
C TYR A 26 -10.61 -7.27 13.35
N ASN A 27 -10.25 -7.57 14.60
CA ASN A 27 -9.16 -6.91 15.31
C ASN A 27 -7.77 -7.14 14.69
N LYS A 28 -7.62 -8.16 13.82
CA LYS A 28 -6.34 -8.52 13.20
C LYS A 28 -6.17 -7.97 11.78
N THR A 29 -7.22 -7.39 11.18
CA THR A 29 -7.26 -7.03 9.74
C THR A 29 -7.75 -5.60 9.44
N ASN A 30 -8.09 -4.80 10.45
CA ASN A 30 -8.87 -3.57 10.28
C ASN A 30 -8.13 -2.38 9.64
N ASP A 31 -6.80 -2.33 9.68
CA ASP A 31 -6.07 -1.12 9.26
C ASP A 31 -6.28 -0.80 7.77
N ALA A 32 -6.44 -1.81 6.92
CA ALA A 32 -6.71 -1.61 5.49
C ALA A 32 -8.08 -0.98 5.23
N CYS A 33 -9.11 -1.35 6.01
CA CYS A 33 -10.44 -0.76 5.89
C CYS A 33 -10.42 0.72 6.29
N ILE A 34 -9.71 1.05 7.36
CA ILE A 34 -9.52 2.43 7.84
C ILE A 34 -8.80 3.28 6.79
N ILE A 35 -7.78 2.71 6.14
CA ILE A 35 -7.06 3.39 5.06
C ILE A 35 -7.97 3.63 3.86
N VAL A 36 -8.74 2.62 3.45
CA VAL A 36 -9.68 2.69 2.32
C VAL A 36 -10.76 3.75 2.54
N THR A 37 -11.36 3.82 3.72
CA THR A 37 -12.42 4.81 4.01
C THR A 37 -11.88 6.23 3.96
N ILE A 38 -10.68 6.48 4.47
CA ILE A 38 -10.09 7.83 4.44
C ILE A 38 -9.67 8.22 3.02
N LEU A 39 -9.10 7.28 2.26
CA LEU A 39 -8.71 7.51 0.87
C LEU A 39 -9.93 7.60 -0.07
N ASP A 40 -11.13 7.23 0.36
CA ASP A 40 -12.34 7.47 -0.42
C ASP A 40 -12.70 8.96 -0.36
N PRO A 41 -12.69 9.69 -1.50
CA PRO A 41 -12.96 11.13 -1.53
C PRO A 41 -14.40 11.49 -1.13
N ARG A 42 -15.29 10.51 -1.03
CA ARG A 42 -16.69 10.69 -0.58
C ARG A 42 -16.84 10.61 0.93
N LEU A 43 -15.95 9.87 1.61
CA LEU A 43 -16.07 9.56 3.04
C LEU A 43 -15.04 10.33 3.88
N LYS A 44 -13.77 10.28 3.50
CA LYS A 44 -12.65 10.92 4.19
C LYS A 44 -12.69 10.68 5.72
N MET A 45 -12.35 11.70 6.49
CA MET A 45 -12.48 11.68 7.96
C MET A 45 -13.92 11.98 8.41
N ASP A 46 -14.78 12.48 7.51
CA ASP A 46 -16.15 12.84 7.84
C ASP A 46 -16.96 11.63 8.30
N TYR A 47 -16.66 10.43 7.77
CA TYR A 47 -17.22 9.16 8.24
C TYR A 47 -16.98 8.89 9.75
N TYR A 48 -15.90 9.42 10.31
CA TYR A 48 -15.53 9.22 11.72
C TYR A 48 -15.94 10.38 12.63
N ASN A 49 -16.60 11.41 12.09
CA ASN A 49 -17.03 12.58 12.87
C ASN A 49 -18.33 12.34 13.66
N ASP A 50 -18.98 11.19 13.48
CA ASP A 50 -20.17 10.79 14.24
C ASP A 50 -19.85 10.51 15.72
N GLU A 51 -20.84 10.72 16.62
CA GLU A 51 -20.75 10.51 18.08
C GLU A 51 -20.35 9.09 18.51
N THR A 52 -20.19 8.17 17.57
CA THR A 52 -19.76 6.79 17.78
C THR A 52 -18.25 6.62 17.99
N TRP A 53 -17.42 7.61 17.61
CA TRP A 53 -15.96 7.50 17.66
C TRP A 53 -15.32 8.52 18.60
N ASN A 54 -14.52 8.05 19.55
CA ASN A 54 -13.83 8.91 20.52
C ASN A 54 -12.68 9.67 19.86
N ASP A 55 -12.36 10.86 20.37
CA ASP A 55 -11.27 11.73 19.89
C ASP A 55 -9.91 11.01 19.81
N ASP A 56 -9.61 10.19 20.82
CA ASP A 56 -8.38 9.39 20.87
C ASP A 56 -8.30 8.36 19.73
N GLN A 57 -9.42 7.73 19.37
CA GLN A 57 -9.49 6.76 18.28
C GLN A 57 -9.30 7.44 16.93
N ARG A 58 -9.87 8.63 16.74
CA ARG A 58 -9.69 9.42 15.51
C ARG A 58 -8.23 9.82 15.32
N LYS A 59 -7.55 10.18 16.41
CA LYS A 59 -6.12 10.48 16.40
C LYS A 59 -5.27 9.26 16.09
N GLU A 60 -5.58 8.10 16.68
CA GLU A 60 -4.89 6.84 16.39
C GLU A 60 -5.02 6.45 14.91
N ILE A 61 -6.23 6.59 14.35
CA ILE A 61 -6.50 6.36 12.92
C ILE A 61 -5.66 7.26 12.02
N HIS A 62 -5.60 8.55 12.35
CA HIS A 62 -4.80 9.54 11.62
C HIS A 62 -3.30 9.21 11.66
N GLU A 63 -2.78 8.88 12.84
CA GLU A 63 -1.38 8.51 13.04
C GLU A 63 -1.02 7.21 12.29
N LYS A 64 -1.91 6.21 12.30
CA LYS A 64 -1.73 4.96 11.53
C LYS A 64 -1.63 5.22 10.03
N LEU A 65 -2.51 6.05 9.48
CA LEU A 65 -2.50 6.35 8.05
C LEU A 65 -1.24 7.12 7.66
N ILE A 66 -0.84 8.11 8.45
CA ILE A 66 0.44 8.82 8.29
C ILE A 66 1.59 7.82 8.33
N PHE A 67 1.62 6.90 9.30
CA PHE A 67 2.65 5.87 9.37
C PHE A 67 2.71 5.03 8.08
N PHE A 68 1.57 4.57 7.56
CA PHE A 68 1.50 3.81 6.32
C PHE A 68 1.96 4.61 5.09
N LEU A 69 1.55 5.88 4.97
CA LEU A 69 1.99 6.80 3.91
C LEU A 69 3.50 7.02 3.97
N PHE A 70 4.04 7.31 5.15
CA PHE A 70 5.46 7.57 5.34
C PHE A 70 6.32 6.31 5.09
N TYR A 71 5.87 5.16 5.59
CA TYR A 71 6.61 3.90 5.51
C TYR A 71 6.62 3.30 4.10
N ASN A 72 5.50 3.31 3.39
CA ASN A 72 5.38 2.62 2.11
C ASN A 72 5.54 3.56 0.90
N TYR A 73 5.11 4.82 1.01
CA TYR A 73 4.96 5.71 -0.15
C TYR A 73 5.89 6.94 -0.13
N ASN A 74 6.30 7.46 1.03
CA ASN A 74 7.40 8.45 1.12
C ASN A 74 8.79 7.80 1.03
N LEU A 75 8.95 6.55 1.50
CA LEU A 75 10.22 5.82 1.50
C LEU A 75 10.65 5.34 0.11
N GLN A 76 9.78 5.39 -0.91
CA GLN A 76 10.20 5.06 -2.28
C GLN A 76 11.19 6.10 -2.84
N TYR A 77 11.16 7.34 -2.33
CA TYR A 77 12.15 8.38 -2.65
C TYR A 77 13.45 8.23 -1.84
N ILE A 78 13.35 7.86 -0.56
CA ILE A 78 14.51 7.68 0.31
C ILE A 78 15.26 6.41 -0.07
N ASN A 79 14.59 5.31 -0.40
CA ASN A 79 15.24 4.07 -0.85
C ASN A 79 15.98 4.30 -2.16
N ASN A 80 15.34 4.91 -3.16
CA ASN A 80 16.03 5.23 -4.42
C ASN A 80 17.23 6.15 -4.21
N LEU A 81 17.11 7.16 -3.34
CA LEU A 81 18.22 8.05 -3.04
C LEU A 81 19.32 7.39 -2.20
N ILE A 82 18.97 6.53 -1.23
CA ILE A 82 19.94 5.73 -0.46
C ILE A 82 20.65 4.76 -1.40
N TYR A 83 19.94 4.11 -2.33
CA TYR A 83 20.55 3.27 -3.36
C TYR A 83 21.50 4.07 -4.25
N ILE A 84 21.11 5.27 -4.70
CA ILE A 84 21.97 6.18 -5.47
C ILE A 84 23.18 6.63 -4.64
N LEU A 85 22.99 6.95 -3.35
CA LEU A 85 24.06 7.39 -2.46
C LEU A 85 25.04 6.26 -2.16
N ILE A 86 24.55 5.05 -1.90
CA ILE A 86 25.34 3.83 -1.73
C ILE A 86 26.09 3.51 -3.02
N PHE A 87 25.45 3.67 -4.18
CA PHE A 87 26.08 3.43 -5.49
C PHE A 87 27.20 4.44 -5.76
N ILE A 88 26.96 5.73 -5.53
CA ILE A 88 27.98 6.79 -5.64
C ILE A 88 29.10 6.55 -4.65
N PHE A 89 28.79 6.22 -3.39
CA PHE A 89 29.79 5.96 -2.37
C PHE A 89 30.64 4.73 -2.69
N LYS A 90 30.03 3.65 -3.20
CA LYS A 90 30.73 2.44 -3.64
C LYS A 90 31.62 2.73 -4.85
N TYR A 91 31.15 3.53 -5.80
CA TYR A 91 31.95 3.96 -6.95
C TYR A 91 33.14 4.82 -6.54
N LEU A 92 32.93 5.77 -5.62
CA LEU A 92 33.94 6.68 -5.12
C LEU A 92 34.97 5.92 -4.26
N LEU A 93 34.52 4.99 -3.40
CA LEU A 93 35.37 4.09 -2.62
C LEU A 93 36.21 3.18 -3.53
N PHE A 94 35.62 2.60 -4.58
CA PHE A 94 36.34 1.77 -5.53
C PHE A 94 37.42 2.57 -6.27
N ARG A 95 37.13 3.81 -6.67
CA ARG A 95 38.10 4.71 -7.28
C ARG A 95 39.21 5.12 -6.30
N PHE A 96 38.86 5.39 -5.04
CA PHE A 96 39.81 5.72 -3.98
C PHE A 96 40.74 4.53 -3.67
N LEU A 97 40.20 3.32 -3.55
CA LEU A 97 40.97 2.09 -3.35
C LEU A 97 41.89 1.79 -4.54
N LYS A 98 41.42 2.07 -5.76
CA LYS A 98 42.24 1.90 -6.96
C LYS A 98 43.43 2.86 -6.97
N LEU A 99 43.23 4.12 -6.59
CA LEU A 99 44.30 5.12 -6.46
C LEU A 99 45.24 4.81 -5.29
N TYR A 100 44.70 4.38 -4.15
CA TYR A 100 45.50 4.01 -2.98
C TYR A 100 46.42 2.81 -3.25
N ASN A 101 45.90 1.80 -3.97
CA ASN A 101 46.67 0.62 -4.32
C ASN A 101 47.70 0.87 -5.44
N THR A 102 47.51 1.88 -6.29
CA THR A 102 48.52 2.26 -7.30
C THR A 102 49.59 3.18 -6.76
N ASP A 103 49.26 4.01 -5.76
CA ASP A 103 50.14 5.12 -5.34
C ASP A 103 50.83 4.87 -3.99
N TYR A 104 50.33 3.96 -3.12
CA TYR A 104 50.82 3.79 -1.74
C TYR A 104 50.99 2.35 -1.23
N SER A 105 51.00 1.31 -2.09
CA SER A 105 51.41 -0.05 -1.66
C SER A 105 52.91 -0.17 -1.31
N SER A 106 53.62 0.94 -1.18
CA SER A 106 54.98 1.00 -0.67
C SER A 106 55.12 2.19 0.28
N ASN A 107 54.57 2.10 1.48
CA ASN A 107 55.30 2.37 2.73
C ASN A 107 54.35 2.54 3.91
N SER A 108 54.73 1.87 4.97
CA SER A 108 54.07 1.78 6.26
C SER A 108 54.28 3.04 7.12
N ASN A 109 53.30 3.23 8.01
CA ASN A 109 53.36 3.87 9.34
C ASN A 109 52.94 5.34 9.51
N LEU A 110 52.08 5.52 10.54
CA LEU A 110 51.88 6.66 11.47
C LEU A 110 50.52 7.43 11.43
N ILE A 111 49.62 7.03 12.35
CA ILE A 111 48.75 7.76 13.35
C ILE A 111 48.88 9.32 13.38
N PRO A 112 47.90 10.18 13.81
CA PRO A 112 46.74 9.93 14.68
C PRO A 112 45.44 10.76 14.51
N SER A 113 44.42 10.38 15.31
CA SER A 113 43.12 11.03 15.51
C SER A 113 43.18 12.53 15.84
N ARG A 114 42.30 13.32 15.22
CA ARG A 114 41.88 14.64 15.73
C ARG A 114 40.38 14.85 15.48
N ASN A 115 39.62 14.84 16.57
CA ASN A 115 38.23 15.29 16.60
C ASN A 115 38.17 16.78 16.24
N LEU A 116 37.33 17.14 15.26
CA LEU A 116 36.77 18.47 15.04
C LEU A 116 35.49 18.28 14.21
N VAL A 117 34.38 17.95 14.89
CA VAL A 117 33.05 18.04 14.28
C VAL A 117 32.73 19.53 14.16
N ASN A 118 33.02 20.09 12.98
CA ASN A 118 32.64 21.44 12.61
C ASN A 118 31.14 21.44 12.30
N GLU A 119 30.32 22.13 13.10
CA GLU A 119 28.86 22.24 12.93
C GLU A 119 28.44 22.91 11.60
N ASN A 120 29.39 23.48 10.85
CA ASN A 120 29.17 23.98 9.49
C ASN A 120 29.59 22.99 8.39
N SER A 121 29.80 21.72 8.74
CA SER A 121 30.10 20.65 7.78
C SER A 121 29.05 20.60 6.67
N ILE A 122 29.49 20.35 5.44
CA ILE A 122 28.65 20.13 4.25
C ILE A 122 27.51 19.14 4.56
N THR A 123 27.75 18.20 5.49
CA THR A 123 26.71 17.30 6.00
C THR A 123 25.51 18.07 6.58
N SER A 124 25.71 19.08 7.43
CA SER A 124 24.62 19.87 8.02
C SER A 124 23.87 20.71 6.98
N GLN A 125 24.53 21.17 5.91
CA GLN A 125 23.88 21.89 4.80
C GLN A 125 23.10 20.95 3.86
N VAL A 126 23.61 19.73 3.64
CA VAL A 126 22.90 18.67 2.88
C VAL A 126 21.66 18.20 3.64
N PHE A 127 21.72 18.11 4.98
CA PHE A 127 20.56 17.77 5.82
C PHE A 127 19.61 18.95 6.06
N LYS A 128 20.09 20.21 6.02
CA LYS A 128 19.23 21.41 6.12
C LYS A 128 18.40 21.66 4.85
N LYS A 129 18.78 21.12 3.69
CA LYS A 129 18.03 21.28 2.42
C LYS A 129 16.86 20.31 2.23
N ARG A 130 16.43 19.59 3.28
CA ARG A 130 15.27 18.68 3.25
C ARG A 130 14.27 18.88 4.38
N ARG A 131 14.05 20.12 4.77
CA ARG A 131 12.66 20.51 5.08
C ARG A 131 12.08 21.02 3.77
N VAL A 132 11.56 20.09 2.97
CA VAL A 132 10.66 20.51 1.90
C VAL A 132 9.50 21.15 2.66
N ASN A 133 9.22 22.43 2.39
CA ASN A 133 7.93 23.04 2.69
C ASN A 133 6.88 22.41 1.76
N GLU A 134 6.77 21.08 1.81
CA GLU A 134 5.74 20.30 1.16
C GLU A 134 4.54 20.48 2.07
N VAL A 135 3.57 21.27 1.62
CA VAL A 135 2.24 21.24 2.20
C VAL A 135 1.85 19.76 2.29
N ASP A 136 1.51 19.29 3.48
CA ASP A 136 1.18 17.88 3.68
C ASP A 136 0.00 17.55 2.79
N GLU A 137 0.29 16.82 1.70
CA GLU A 137 -0.64 16.39 0.66
C GLU A 137 -1.89 15.77 1.27
N PHE A 138 -1.69 15.05 2.39
CA PHE A 138 -2.74 14.46 3.18
C PHE A 138 -3.62 15.50 3.87
N GLN A 139 -3.05 16.54 4.50
CA GLN A 139 -3.84 17.62 5.12
C GLN A 139 -4.62 18.40 4.07
N VAL A 140 -4.02 18.67 2.90
CA VAL A 140 -4.72 19.34 1.80
C VAL A 140 -5.90 18.50 1.31
N TYR A 141 -5.71 17.19 1.18
CA TYR A 141 -6.77 16.27 0.80
C TYR A 141 -7.89 16.20 1.86
N LEU A 142 -7.54 16.12 3.14
CA LEU A 142 -8.53 16.10 4.23
C LEU A 142 -9.34 17.40 4.32
N LEU A 143 -8.71 18.55 4.05
CA LEU A 143 -9.38 19.86 4.04
C LEU A 143 -10.19 20.12 2.77
N SER A 144 -9.94 19.38 1.69
CA SER A 144 -10.72 19.52 0.46
C SER A 144 -12.15 18.98 0.65
N PRO A 145 -13.15 19.52 -0.06
CA PRO A 145 -14.53 19.07 0.09
C PRO A 145 -14.70 17.58 -0.28
N THR A 146 -15.68 16.92 0.33
CA THR A 146 -16.11 15.57 -0.06
C THR A 146 -16.79 15.59 -1.41
N CYS A 147 -16.69 14.46 -2.12
CA CYS A 147 -17.32 14.29 -3.43
C CYS A 147 -18.72 13.69 -3.33
N ASP A 148 -19.51 13.87 -4.39
CA ASP A 148 -20.84 13.26 -4.51
C ASP A 148 -20.75 11.72 -4.49
N ALA A 149 -21.82 11.08 -4.01
CA ALA A 149 -21.88 9.63 -3.84
C ALA A 149 -21.66 8.85 -5.15
N ASP A 150 -22.07 9.44 -6.28
CA ASP A 150 -22.02 8.85 -7.62
C ASP A 150 -20.62 8.88 -8.27
N VAL A 151 -19.64 9.54 -7.63
CA VAL A 151 -18.27 9.61 -8.15
C VAL A 151 -17.55 8.27 -7.94
N ASP A 152 -16.92 7.76 -8.99
CA ASP A 152 -15.99 6.63 -8.90
C ASP A 152 -14.67 7.09 -8.24
N PRO A 153 -14.33 6.58 -7.04
CA PRO A 153 -13.10 6.95 -6.34
C PRO A 153 -11.83 6.73 -7.17
N LEU A 154 -11.75 5.64 -7.95
CA LEU A 154 -10.56 5.33 -8.74
C LEU A 154 -10.37 6.32 -9.89
N GLN A 155 -11.47 6.74 -10.53
CA GLN A 155 -11.41 7.80 -11.55
C GLN A 155 -11.05 9.14 -10.94
N TRP A 156 -11.59 9.47 -9.77
CA TRP A 156 -11.27 10.70 -9.07
C TRP A 156 -9.77 10.80 -8.75
N TRP A 157 -9.17 9.72 -8.22
CA TRP A 157 -7.74 9.67 -7.95
C TRP A 157 -6.89 9.76 -9.21
N LYS A 158 -7.35 9.17 -10.32
CA LYS A 158 -6.68 9.30 -11.62
C LYS A 158 -6.68 10.74 -12.14
N MET A 159 -7.77 11.48 -11.96
CA MET A 159 -7.88 12.89 -12.36
C MET A 159 -7.04 13.80 -11.46
N ASN A 160 -7.00 13.53 -10.15
CA ASN A 160 -6.31 14.36 -9.17
C ASN A 160 -4.87 13.91 -8.86
N GLN A 161 -4.34 12.95 -9.62
CA GLN A 161 -2.99 12.40 -9.44
C GLN A 161 -1.90 13.47 -9.54
N SER A 162 -2.08 14.50 -10.36
CA SER A 162 -1.11 15.60 -10.47
C SER A 162 -1.05 16.47 -9.21
N GLN A 163 -2.18 16.60 -8.50
CA GLN A 163 -2.28 17.36 -7.25
C GLN A 163 -1.83 16.51 -6.06
N PHE A 164 -2.15 15.21 -6.09
CA PHE A 164 -1.87 14.28 -5.01
C PHE A 164 -1.10 13.03 -5.52
N PRO A 165 0.17 13.17 -5.92
CA PRO A 165 0.90 12.08 -6.58
C PRO A 165 1.19 10.87 -5.67
N ARG A 166 1.41 11.08 -4.36
CA ARG A 166 1.72 9.98 -3.44
C ARG A 166 0.45 9.33 -2.91
N LEU A 167 -0.53 10.17 -2.57
CA LEU A 167 -1.81 9.74 -2.04
C LEU A 167 -2.62 9.03 -3.12
N ALA A 168 -2.60 9.50 -4.37
CA ALA A 168 -3.21 8.80 -5.49
C ALA A 168 -2.59 7.42 -5.71
N LYS A 169 -1.27 7.27 -5.60
CA LYS A 169 -0.62 5.96 -5.72
C LYS A 169 -1.12 5.00 -4.64
N MET A 170 -1.17 5.45 -3.39
CA MET A 170 -1.71 4.66 -2.29
C MET A 170 -3.18 4.32 -2.50
N ALA A 171 -3.99 5.30 -2.87
CA ALA A 171 -5.42 5.11 -3.10
C ALA A 171 -5.69 4.11 -4.22
N MET A 172 -4.94 4.17 -5.32
CA MET A 172 -5.06 3.19 -6.39
C MET A 172 -4.72 1.78 -5.92
N ASP A 173 -3.73 1.60 -5.05
CA ASP A 173 -3.36 0.28 -4.52
C ASP A 173 -4.43 -0.29 -3.57
N PHE A 174 -4.96 0.54 -2.67
CA PHE A 174 -5.91 0.10 -1.63
C PHE A 174 -7.36 0.01 -2.14
N LEU A 175 -7.83 0.97 -2.94
CA LEU A 175 -9.20 1.00 -3.45
C LEU A 175 -9.44 -0.05 -4.55
N SER A 176 -8.37 -0.54 -5.19
CA SER A 176 -8.47 -1.62 -6.18
C SER A 176 -8.63 -3.01 -5.53
N ILE A 177 -8.51 -3.12 -4.20
CA ILE A 177 -8.68 -4.39 -3.51
C ILE A 177 -10.17 -4.74 -3.52
N PRO A 178 -10.57 -5.89 -4.09
CA PRO A 178 -11.96 -6.31 -4.06
C PRO A 178 -12.38 -6.57 -2.61
N SER A 179 -13.53 -6.02 -2.22
CA SER A 179 -14.10 -6.21 -0.88
C SER A 179 -14.52 -7.66 -0.61
N THR A 180 -14.75 -8.46 -1.66
CA THR A 180 -15.27 -9.83 -1.58
C THR A 180 -14.38 -10.83 -2.31
N SER A 181 -14.52 -12.11 -1.95
CA SER A 181 -13.95 -13.24 -2.69
C SER A 181 -14.69 -13.53 -4.01
N VAL A 182 -15.77 -12.81 -4.34
CA VAL A 182 -16.57 -13.09 -5.54
C VAL A 182 -15.73 -13.14 -6.82
N PRO A 183 -14.78 -12.22 -7.08
CA PRO A 183 -13.96 -12.30 -8.30
C PRO A 183 -13.07 -13.55 -8.36
N SER A 184 -12.58 -14.03 -7.21
CA SER A 184 -11.77 -15.26 -7.17
C SER A 184 -12.66 -16.50 -7.32
N GLU A 185 -13.84 -16.52 -6.70
CA GLU A 185 -14.85 -17.58 -6.87
C GLU A 185 -15.36 -17.67 -8.31
N GLU A 186 -15.60 -16.53 -8.96
CA GLU A 186 -15.97 -16.48 -10.37
C GLU A 186 -14.86 -17.06 -11.24
N CYS A 187 -13.61 -16.66 -11.00
CA CYS A 187 -12.45 -17.25 -11.68
C CYS A 187 -12.41 -18.76 -11.51
N PHE A 188 -12.59 -19.28 -10.28
CA PHE A 188 -12.64 -20.72 -10.02
C PHE A 188 -13.84 -21.41 -10.66
N SER A 189 -14.99 -20.76 -10.73
CA SER A 189 -16.17 -21.29 -11.41
C SER A 189 -15.93 -21.46 -12.91
N ILE A 190 -15.39 -20.42 -13.56
CA ILE A 190 -14.98 -20.48 -14.98
C ILE A 190 -13.93 -21.57 -15.22
N SER A 191 -13.03 -21.76 -14.26
CA SER A 191 -11.98 -22.79 -14.31
C SER A 191 -12.54 -24.21 -14.37
N LYS A 192 -13.70 -24.47 -13.76
CA LYS A 192 -14.36 -25.78 -13.85
C LYS A 192 -14.69 -26.18 -15.28
N ASN A 193 -14.96 -25.21 -16.16
CA ASN A 193 -15.18 -25.50 -17.59
C ASN A 193 -13.90 -25.92 -18.34
N LEU A 194 -12.72 -25.58 -17.80
CA LEU A 194 -11.43 -26.05 -18.33
C LEU A 194 -11.07 -27.44 -17.82
N ILE A 195 -11.57 -27.80 -16.64
CA ILE A 195 -11.32 -29.07 -15.96
C ILE A 195 -12.62 -29.90 -16.00
N THR A 196 -12.91 -30.49 -17.16
CA THR A 196 -14.04 -31.41 -17.34
C THR A 196 -13.58 -32.87 -17.16
N ASP A 197 -14.50 -33.79 -16.87
CA ASP A 197 -14.20 -35.23 -16.74
C ASP A 197 -13.50 -35.80 -17.98
N THR A 198 -13.77 -35.23 -19.15
CA THR A 198 -13.15 -35.57 -20.44
C THR A 198 -11.81 -34.88 -20.71
N ARG A 199 -11.46 -33.81 -19.98
CA ARG A 199 -10.23 -32.99 -20.14
C ARG A 199 -9.43 -32.88 -18.82
N ASN A 200 -9.35 -33.96 -18.06
CA ASN A 200 -8.67 -34.01 -16.75
C ASN A 200 -7.13 -34.16 -16.80
N ARG A 201 -6.52 -34.29 -17.99
CA ARG A 201 -5.06 -34.47 -18.15
C ARG A 201 -4.26 -33.18 -18.32
N LEU A 202 -4.90 -32.02 -18.20
CA LEU A 202 -4.22 -30.72 -18.27
C LEU A 202 -3.37 -30.50 -17.02
N ALA A 203 -2.08 -30.19 -17.20
CA ALA A 203 -1.24 -29.78 -16.09
C ALA A 203 -1.71 -28.43 -15.52
N GLY A 204 -1.60 -28.23 -14.20
CA GLY A 204 -2.03 -26.98 -13.55
C GLY A 204 -1.41 -25.72 -14.14
N LYS A 205 -0.16 -25.81 -14.63
CA LYS A 205 0.51 -24.72 -15.36
C LYS A 205 -0.24 -24.33 -16.64
N THR A 206 -0.71 -25.30 -17.41
CA THR A 206 -1.47 -25.08 -18.64
C THR A 206 -2.82 -24.44 -18.34
N ILE A 207 -3.52 -24.92 -17.30
CA ILE A 207 -4.81 -24.36 -16.89
C ILE A 207 -4.64 -22.90 -16.48
N ARG A 208 -3.63 -22.58 -15.66
CA ARG A 208 -3.30 -21.19 -15.29
C ARG A 208 -3.05 -20.31 -16.52
N SER A 209 -2.24 -20.79 -17.48
CA SER A 209 -1.99 -20.04 -18.72
C SER A 209 -3.27 -19.78 -19.51
N CYS A 210 -4.18 -20.75 -19.62
CA CYS A 210 -5.47 -20.57 -20.29
C CYS A 210 -6.36 -19.55 -19.58
N MET A 211 -6.41 -19.57 -18.24
CA MET A 211 -7.17 -18.57 -17.47
C MET A 211 -6.61 -17.16 -17.65
N CYS A 212 -5.29 -16.98 -17.55
CA CYS A 212 -4.64 -15.69 -17.75
C CYS A 212 -4.87 -15.17 -19.17
N LEU A 213 -4.70 -16.03 -20.19
CA LEU A 213 -4.93 -15.66 -21.59
C LEU A 213 -6.38 -15.19 -21.80
N LYS A 214 -7.36 -15.94 -21.27
CA LYS A 214 -8.77 -15.54 -21.35
C LYS A 214 -9.05 -14.21 -20.67
N SER A 215 -8.50 -14.00 -19.47
CA SER A 215 -8.66 -12.74 -18.73
C SER A 215 -8.04 -11.55 -19.47
N TRP A 216 -6.86 -11.72 -20.07
CA TRP A 216 -6.20 -10.66 -20.85
C TRP A 216 -6.91 -10.35 -22.17
N LEU A 217 -7.45 -11.37 -22.84
CA LEU A 217 -8.21 -11.19 -24.09
C LEU A 217 -9.57 -10.50 -23.87
N LEU A 218 -10.22 -10.74 -22.73
CA LEU A 218 -11.52 -10.16 -22.40
C LEU A 218 -11.41 -8.88 -21.55
N GLY A 219 -10.21 -8.55 -21.05
CA GLY A 219 -9.95 -7.38 -20.24
C GLY A 219 -9.82 -6.11 -21.09
N PRO A 220 -9.65 -4.93 -20.46
CA PRO A 220 -9.62 -3.62 -21.13
C PRO A 220 -8.51 -3.44 -22.19
N LEU A 221 -7.60 -4.40 -22.34
CA LEU A 221 -6.61 -4.45 -23.43
C LEU A 221 -7.25 -4.75 -24.79
N SER A 222 -8.44 -5.37 -24.86
CA SER A 222 -9.16 -5.56 -26.12
C SER A 222 -9.64 -4.23 -26.73
N ASN A 223 -9.99 -3.26 -25.88
CA ASN A 223 -10.48 -1.94 -26.29
C ASN A 223 -9.37 -0.98 -26.76
N LEU A 224 -8.11 -1.44 -26.83
CA LEU A 224 -6.99 -0.68 -27.40
C LEU A 224 -6.72 -1.04 -28.86
N TYR A 225 -7.39 -2.07 -29.39
CA TYR A 225 -7.24 -2.56 -30.76
C TYR A 225 -8.52 -2.48 -31.61
N GLU A 226 -9.58 -1.85 -31.08
CA GLU A 226 -10.76 -1.37 -31.83
C GLU A 226 -10.73 0.17 -31.88
#